data_AF-A0A172T5R2-F1
#
_entry.id   AF-A0A172T5R2-F1
#
_cell.length_a   1.000
_cell.length_b   1.000
_cell.length_c   1.000
_cell.angle_alpha   90.00
_cell.angle_beta   90.00
_cell.angle_gamma   90.00
#
_symmetry.space_group_name_H-M   'P 1'
#
loop_
_entity.id
_entity.type
_entity.pdbx_description
1 polymer ?
#
loop_
_entity_poly.entity_id
_entity_poly.type
_entity_poly.pdbx_seq_one_letter_code
_entity_poly.pdbx_strand_id
1 'polypeptide(L)'
;MIIISGSSLVTTEYDVDILITTSINGYKFDVPYTFYFDGNKVYIYQYALHKHTIDKKVDVKFDNIVFRILIGTEIGVIENYVKNPPTLFICFERTSYPSKFFYRKAQMWIGAQVSKTNVFGHIIYNNVVNRMLFSVNSDEGVIFEGTGVVVLNDSLIFSDKKKGTFENHDKPTG
;
A
#
# COMPACT_ATOMS: atom_id res chain seq x y z
N MET A 1 5.85 -13.06 -2.18
CA MET A 1 6.36 -11.69 -2.46
C MET A 1 6.46 -10.94 -1.13
N ILE A 2 7.45 -10.07 -0.99
CA ILE A 2 7.66 -9.25 0.21
C ILE A 2 7.85 -7.81 -0.23
N ILE A 3 7.08 -6.90 0.33
CA ILE A 3 7.23 -5.46 0.17
C ILE A 3 7.89 -4.92 1.44
N ILE A 4 9.00 -4.22 1.29
CA ILE A 4 9.70 -3.57 2.40
C ILE A 4 9.67 -2.07 2.13
N SER A 5 9.21 -1.29 3.10
CA SER A 5 9.34 0.17 3.05
C SER A 5 10.05 0.64 4.31
N GLY A 6 11.15 1.36 4.14
CA GLY A 6 12.05 1.76 5.22
C GLY A 6 13.01 2.85 4.77
N SER A 7 13.88 3.33 5.67
CA SER A 7 15.00 4.19 5.27
C SER A 7 16.16 3.35 4.71
N SER A 8 17.15 4.02 4.10
CA SER A 8 18.35 3.45 3.45
C SER A 8 19.16 2.44 4.28
N LEU A 9 18.88 2.28 5.58
CA LEU A 9 19.48 1.28 6.45
C LEU A 9 19.13 -0.17 6.06
N VAL A 10 18.10 -0.39 5.24
CA VAL A 10 17.71 -1.74 4.80
C VAL A 10 18.49 -2.20 3.55
N THR A 11 18.87 -1.26 2.67
CA THR A 11 19.69 -1.52 1.48
C THR A 11 20.52 -0.27 1.17
N THR A 12 21.80 -0.27 1.50
CA THR A 12 22.71 0.87 1.31
C THR A 12 22.93 1.27 -0.16
N GLU A 13 22.49 0.44 -1.10
CA GLU A 13 22.71 0.61 -2.54
C GLU A 13 21.65 1.49 -3.23
N TYR A 14 20.51 1.76 -2.58
CA TYR A 14 19.38 2.40 -3.26
C TYR A 14 18.65 3.40 -2.33
N ASP A 15 18.58 4.67 -2.74
CA ASP A 15 17.73 5.70 -2.14
C ASP A 15 16.25 5.49 -2.57
N VAL A 16 15.69 4.34 -2.19
CA VAL A 16 14.34 3.92 -2.59
C VAL A 16 13.42 3.83 -1.39
N ASP A 17 12.17 4.21 -1.59
CA ASP A 17 11.15 4.28 -0.55
C ASP A 17 10.49 2.93 -0.27
N ILE A 18 10.35 2.11 -1.32
CA ILE A 18 9.76 0.78 -1.28
C ILE A 18 10.57 -0.17 -2.15
N LEU A 19 10.85 -1.36 -1.61
CA LEU A 19 11.48 -2.50 -2.25
C LEU A 19 10.44 -3.62 -2.39
N ILE A 20 10.34 -4.24 -3.56
CA ILE A 20 9.56 -5.47 -3.75
C ILE A 20 10.54 -6.61 -4.05
N THR A 21 10.49 -7.65 -3.23
CA THR A 21 11.41 -8.81 -3.27
C THR A 21 10.68 -10.13 -2.99
N THR A 22 11.40 -11.24 -2.99
CA THR A 22 10.86 -12.60 -2.82
C THR A 22 11.43 -13.38 -1.63
N SER A 23 12.52 -12.95 -0.98
CA SER A 23 13.10 -13.69 0.17
C SER A 23 13.60 -12.77 1.30
N ILE A 24 13.25 -13.10 2.55
CA ILE A 24 13.90 -12.60 3.77
C ILE A 24 14.12 -13.77 4.73
N ASN A 25 15.31 -14.37 4.63
CA ASN A 25 16.11 -15.06 5.66
C ASN A 25 17.15 -15.98 4.97
N GLY A 26 18.33 -15.43 4.60
CA GLY A 26 19.46 -16.20 4.04
C GLY A 26 20.14 -15.67 2.77
N TYR A 27 19.99 -14.37 2.46
CA TYR A 27 20.78 -13.56 1.51
C TYR A 27 20.92 -14.06 0.06
N LYS A 28 19.80 -14.07 -0.66
CA LYS A 28 19.76 -13.60 -2.05
C LYS A 28 18.55 -12.70 -2.20
N PHE A 29 18.76 -11.40 -2.06
CA PHE A 29 17.76 -10.40 -2.38
C PHE A 29 17.70 -10.27 -3.90
N ASP A 30 16.70 -10.90 -4.48
CA ASP A 30 16.26 -10.49 -5.80
C ASP A 30 15.26 -9.36 -5.60
N VAL A 31 15.66 -8.11 -5.89
CA VAL A 31 14.80 -6.92 -5.80
C VAL A 31 14.38 -6.54 -7.22
N PRO A 32 13.38 -7.23 -7.78
CA PRO A 32 12.95 -6.97 -9.14
C PRO A 32 12.37 -5.57 -9.30
N TYR A 33 11.79 -4.96 -8.26
CA TYR A 33 11.14 -3.65 -8.38
C TYR A 33 11.44 -2.72 -7.21
N THR A 34 11.63 -1.44 -7.52
CA THR A 34 11.81 -0.37 -6.53
C THR A 34 10.96 0.85 -6.85
N PHE A 35 10.46 1.52 -5.81
CA PHE A 35 9.64 2.72 -5.93
C PHE A 35 10.37 3.87 -5.24
N TYR A 36 10.38 5.02 -5.89
CA TYR A 36 10.87 6.28 -5.35
C TYR A 36 9.80 7.35 -5.50
N PHE A 37 9.50 8.09 -4.43
CA PHE A 37 8.52 9.17 -4.41
C PHE A 37 9.20 10.51 -4.13
N ASP A 38 9.26 11.39 -5.12
CA ASP A 38 9.91 12.70 -4.99
C ASP A 38 9.06 13.74 -4.21
N GLY A 39 7.86 13.33 -3.77
CA GLY A 39 6.87 14.20 -3.15
C GLY A 39 5.74 14.63 -4.09
N ASN A 40 5.85 14.35 -5.38
CA ASN A 40 4.81 14.63 -6.38
C ASN A 40 4.57 13.42 -7.29
N LYS A 41 5.63 12.74 -7.72
CA LYS A 41 5.59 11.61 -8.64
C LYS A 41 6.24 10.37 -8.03
N VAL A 42 5.72 9.22 -8.43
CA VAL A 42 6.33 7.92 -8.13
C VAL A 42 7.08 7.43 -9.36
N TYR A 43 8.33 7.06 -9.17
CA TYR A 43 9.20 6.44 -10.18
C TYR A 43 9.34 4.97 -9.83
N ILE A 44 9.01 4.10 -10.77
CA ILE A 44 9.16 2.65 -10.62
C ILE A 44 10.30 2.19 -11.50
N TYR A 45 11.25 1.49 -10.88
CA TYR A 45 12.34 0.84 -11.55
C TYR A 45 12.16 -0.67 -11.49
N GLN A 46 12.62 -1.35 -12.53
CA GLN A 46 12.78 -2.79 -12.56
C GLN A 46 14.25 -3.11 -12.81
N TYR A 47 14.93 -3.78 -11.86
CA TYR A 47 16.37 -4.03 -11.92
C TYR A 47 17.19 -2.76 -12.27
N ALA A 48 16.96 -1.67 -11.54
CA ALA A 48 17.56 -0.34 -11.77
C ALA A 48 17.21 0.35 -13.10
N LEU A 49 16.41 -0.28 -13.98
CA LEU A 49 15.92 0.35 -15.20
C LEU A 49 14.59 1.06 -14.93
N HIS A 50 14.52 2.35 -15.22
CA HIS A 50 13.29 3.12 -15.09
C HIS A 50 12.20 2.53 -16.02
N LYS A 51 11.02 2.21 -15.48
CA LYS A 51 9.89 1.66 -16.24
C LYS A 51 8.70 2.60 -16.28
N HIS A 52 8.37 3.22 -15.16
CA HIS A 52 7.19 4.08 -15.06
C HIS A 52 7.47 5.36 -14.29
N THR A 53 6.94 6.46 -14.79
CA THR A 53 6.75 7.72 -14.05
C THR A 53 5.26 7.92 -13.86
N ILE A 54 4.83 8.08 -12.62
CA ILE A 54 3.43 8.11 -12.22
C ILE A 54 3.17 9.41 -11.48
N ASP A 55 2.23 10.21 -11.98
CA ASP A 55 1.82 11.50 -11.39
C ASP A 55 0.32 11.55 -11.09
N LYS A 56 -0.39 10.44 -11.30
CA LYS A 56 -1.83 10.26 -11.08
C LYS A 56 -2.14 8.80 -10.78
N LYS A 57 -3.41 8.44 -10.64
CA LYS A 57 -3.82 7.04 -10.47
C LYS A 57 -3.32 6.17 -11.62
N VAL A 58 -2.74 5.02 -11.27
CA VAL A 58 -2.42 3.96 -12.22
C VAL A 58 -2.51 2.58 -11.57
N ASP A 59 -2.86 1.58 -12.37
CA ASP A 59 -2.77 0.17 -11.99
C ASP A 59 -1.50 -0.41 -12.62
N VAL A 60 -0.59 -0.92 -11.79
CA VAL A 60 0.67 -1.54 -12.22
C VAL A 60 0.59 -3.03 -11.90
N LYS A 61 0.78 -3.85 -12.93
CA LYS A 61 0.80 -5.30 -12.80
C LYS A 61 2.25 -5.79 -12.69
N PHE A 62 2.55 -6.53 -11.63
CA PHE A 62 3.78 -7.31 -11.52
C PHE A 62 3.41 -8.77 -11.34
N ASP A 63 3.88 -9.62 -12.26
CA ASP A 63 3.51 -11.02 -12.33
C ASP A 63 1.98 -11.20 -12.31
N ASN A 64 1.42 -11.81 -11.26
CA ASN A 64 -0.01 -12.04 -11.09
C ASN A 64 -0.69 -11.06 -10.12
N ILE A 65 0.04 -10.03 -9.66
CA ILE A 65 -0.42 -9.06 -8.67
C ILE A 65 -0.67 -7.72 -9.35
N VAL A 66 -1.78 -7.08 -9.01
CA VAL A 66 -2.10 -5.73 -9.47
C VAL A 66 -2.02 -4.79 -8.28
N PHE A 67 -1.15 -3.78 -8.36
CA PHE A 67 -1.12 -2.67 -7.41
C PHE A 67 -1.83 -1.47 -8.00
N ARG A 68 -2.73 -0.85 -7.24
CA ARG A 68 -3.25 0.48 -7.58
C ARG A 68 -2.46 1.53 -6.83
N ILE A 69 -1.79 2.39 -7.57
CA ILE A 69 -1.04 3.51 -7.02
C ILE A 69 -1.93 4.74 -7.05
N LEU A 70 -2.16 5.34 -5.89
CA LEU A 70 -2.92 6.58 -5.72
C LEU A 70 -2.00 7.68 -5.21
N ILE A 71 -1.99 8.84 -5.87
CA ILE A 71 -1.12 9.96 -5.49
C ILE A 71 -1.98 11.18 -5.18
N GLY A 72 -1.68 11.84 -4.07
CA GLY A 72 -2.25 13.14 -3.72
C GLY A 72 -3.78 13.12 -3.63
N THR A 73 -4.43 13.88 -4.52
CA THR A 73 -5.91 13.99 -4.56
C THR A 73 -6.61 12.68 -4.87
N GLU A 74 -5.97 11.77 -5.61
CA GLU A 74 -6.54 10.46 -5.96
C GLU A 74 -6.85 9.60 -4.73
N ILE A 75 -6.16 9.83 -3.61
CA ILE A 75 -6.42 9.17 -2.32
C ILE A 75 -7.81 9.54 -1.79
N GLY A 76 -8.33 10.72 -2.13
CA GLY A 76 -9.63 11.20 -1.67
C GLY A 76 -10.81 10.86 -2.58
N VAL A 77 -10.56 10.23 -3.72
CA VAL A 77 -11.60 9.85 -4.69
C VAL A 77 -12.11 8.46 -4.33
N ILE A 78 -13.31 8.36 -3.76
CA ILE A 78 -13.85 7.11 -3.23
C ILE A 78 -14.03 6.03 -4.31
N GLU A 79 -14.35 6.44 -5.54
CA GLU A 79 -14.54 5.56 -6.70
C GLU A 79 -13.27 4.77 -7.03
N ASN A 80 -12.09 5.33 -6.71
CA ASN A 80 -10.82 4.65 -6.92
C ASN A 80 -10.68 3.41 -6.03
N TYR A 81 -11.39 3.34 -4.89
CA TYR A 81 -11.38 2.20 -3.99
C TYR A 81 -12.45 1.17 -4.33
N VAL A 82 -13.58 1.59 -4.88
CA VAL A 82 -14.74 0.72 -5.10
C VAL A 82 -14.69 0.01 -6.46
N LYS A 83 -14.23 0.69 -7.51
CA LYS A 83 -14.24 0.13 -8.88
C LYS A 83 -13.06 -0.82 -9.09
N ASN A 84 -13.35 -2.10 -9.32
CA ASN A 84 -12.36 -3.16 -9.60
C ASN A 84 -11.15 -3.08 -8.66
N PRO A 85 -11.33 -3.43 -7.37
CA PRO A 85 -10.25 -3.34 -6.40
C PRO A 85 -9.00 -4.14 -6.84
N PRO A 86 -7.79 -3.58 -6.66
CA PRO A 86 -6.51 -4.25 -6.93
C PRO A 86 -6.23 -5.34 -5.89
N THR A 87 -5.06 -5.98 -5.98
CA THR A 87 -4.55 -6.83 -4.90
C THR A 87 -4.16 -6.00 -3.67
N LEU A 88 -3.55 -4.83 -3.89
CA LEU A 88 -3.15 -3.90 -2.83
C LEU A 88 -3.19 -2.46 -3.36
N PHE A 89 -3.62 -1.54 -2.52
CA PHE A 89 -3.49 -0.11 -2.77
C PHE A 89 -2.18 0.41 -2.19
N ILE A 90 -1.48 1.27 -2.94
CA ILE A 90 -0.30 2.00 -2.47
C ILE A 90 -0.54 3.50 -2.65
N CYS A 91 -0.64 4.23 -1.55
CA CYS A 91 -1.00 5.63 -1.52
C CYS A 91 0.20 6.51 -1.18
N PHE A 92 0.47 7.54 -1.99
CA PHE A 92 1.55 8.51 -1.78
C PHE A 92 1.04 9.93 -1.64
N GLU A 93 1.54 10.68 -0.67
CA GLU A 93 1.22 12.10 -0.48
C GLU A 93 2.40 12.83 0.15
N ARG A 94 2.56 14.11 -0.20
CA ARG A 94 3.43 15.03 0.53
C ARG A 94 2.62 16.20 1.02
N THR A 95 2.73 16.50 2.32
CA THR A 95 2.01 17.61 2.92
C THR A 95 2.77 18.17 4.11
N SER A 96 2.65 19.48 4.34
CA SER A 96 3.03 20.12 5.60
C SER A 96 1.80 20.47 6.45
N TYR A 97 0.59 20.28 5.92
CA TYR A 97 -0.66 20.59 6.60
C TYR A 97 -1.11 19.40 7.47
N PRO A 98 -1.26 19.59 8.79
CA PRO A 98 -1.71 18.51 9.69
C PRO A 98 -3.11 18.00 9.33
N SER A 99 -4.03 18.91 8.98
CA SER A 99 -5.40 18.56 8.59
C SER A 99 -5.41 17.61 7.38
N LYS A 100 -4.62 17.92 6.34
CA LYS A 100 -4.49 17.07 5.16
C LYS A 100 -3.87 15.71 5.51
N PHE A 101 -2.87 15.68 6.39
CA PHE A 101 -2.25 14.44 6.85
C PHE A 101 -3.27 13.51 7.52
N PHE A 102 -3.98 13.98 8.54
CA PHE A 102 -5.01 13.20 9.24
C PHE A 102 -6.19 12.83 8.34
N TYR A 103 -6.57 13.72 7.43
CA TYR A 103 -7.65 13.45 6.50
C TYR A 103 -7.29 12.33 5.52
N ARG A 104 -6.06 12.33 4.96
CA ARG A 104 -5.57 11.25 4.10
C ARG A 104 -5.48 9.92 4.82
N LYS A 105 -5.03 9.93 6.09
CA LYS A 105 -5.04 8.76 6.96
C LYS A 105 -6.44 8.15 7.07
N ALA A 106 -7.45 8.97 7.39
CA ALA A 106 -8.84 8.53 7.49
C ALA A 106 -9.37 7.99 6.15
N GLN A 107 -9.05 8.66 5.04
CA GLN A 107 -9.47 8.22 3.70
C GLN A 107 -8.88 6.87 3.31
N MET A 108 -7.60 6.62 3.63
CA MET A 108 -6.97 5.32 3.38
C MET A 108 -7.59 4.22 4.24
N TRP A 109 -7.88 4.50 5.52
CA TRP A 109 -8.55 3.55 6.41
C TRP A 109 -9.96 3.19 5.91
N ILE A 110 -10.78 4.20 5.61
CA ILE A 110 -12.12 3.99 5.03
C ILE A 110 -12.00 3.27 3.69
N GLY A 111 -11.05 3.69 2.85
CA GLY A 111 -10.74 3.08 1.55
C GLY A 111 -10.50 1.58 1.66
N ALA A 112 -9.75 1.14 2.68
CA ALA A 112 -9.54 -0.28 2.95
C ALA A 112 -10.86 -0.99 3.29
N GLN A 113 -11.64 -0.40 4.21
CA GLN A 113 -12.90 -0.99 4.68
C GLN A 113 -13.97 -1.11 3.60
N VAL A 114 -14.09 -0.13 2.70
CA VAL A 114 -15.08 -0.16 1.61
C VAL A 114 -14.65 -1.04 0.45
N SER A 115 -13.35 -1.07 0.14
CA SER A 115 -12.81 -1.89 -0.96
C SER A 115 -12.62 -3.36 -0.59
N LYS A 116 -12.67 -3.69 0.71
CA LYS A 116 -12.32 -5.02 1.23
C LYS A 116 -10.91 -5.46 0.82
N THR A 117 -10.00 -4.50 0.70
CA THR A 117 -8.62 -4.68 0.24
C THR A 117 -7.70 -3.89 1.16
N ASN A 118 -6.48 -4.36 1.38
CA ASN A 118 -5.53 -3.65 2.21
C ASN A 118 -5.03 -2.37 1.52
N VAL A 119 -4.72 -1.35 2.32
CA VAL A 119 -4.20 -0.07 1.84
C VAL A 119 -2.90 0.25 2.56
N PHE A 120 -1.82 0.38 1.79
CA PHE A 120 -0.53 0.82 2.28
C PHE A 120 -0.33 2.30 1.94
N GLY A 121 -0.06 3.12 2.95
CA GLY A 121 0.19 4.55 2.83
C GLY A 121 1.65 4.89 3.07
N HIS A 122 2.20 5.74 2.22
CA HIS A 122 3.52 6.36 2.33
C HIS A 122 3.35 7.88 2.22
N ILE A 123 3.25 8.57 3.36
CA ILE A 123 2.99 10.01 3.41
C ILE A 123 4.21 10.75 3.97
N ILE A 124 4.77 11.67 3.18
CA ILE A 124 5.79 12.61 3.65
C ILE A 124 5.08 13.77 4.35
N TYR A 125 5.11 13.78 5.68
CA TYR A 125 4.56 14.85 6.51
C TYR A 125 5.68 15.61 7.20
N ASN A 126 5.80 16.92 6.93
CA ASN A 126 6.89 17.76 7.45
C ASN A 126 8.29 17.15 7.22
N ASN A 127 8.53 16.62 6.01
CA ASN A 127 9.75 15.92 5.60
C ASN A 127 10.06 14.63 6.37
N VAL A 128 9.09 14.12 7.13
CA VAL A 128 9.17 12.82 7.79
C VAL A 128 8.28 11.84 7.04
N VAL A 129 8.86 10.70 6.64
CA VAL A 129 8.12 9.62 6.00
C VAL A 129 7.29 8.88 7.06
N ASN A 130 5.98 8.90 6.89
CA ASN A 130 5.02 8.17 7.70
C ASN A 130 4.45 7.02 6.87
N ARG A 131 4.60 5.81 7.38
CA ARG A 131 4.10 4.58 6.78
C ARG A 131 2.89 4.11 7.56
N MET A 132 1.85 3.71 6.84
CA MET A 132 0.59 3.26 7.43
C MET A 132 0.13 2.01 6.69
N LEU A 133 -0.30 0.99 7.43
CA LEU A 133 -0.91 -0.19 6.85
C LEU A 133 -2.29 -0.38 7.45
N PHE A 134 -3.31 -0.28 6.60
CA PHE A 134 -4.70 -0.55 6.95
C PHE A 134 -5.13 -1.88 6.37
N SER A 135 -5.79 -2.70 7.18
CA SER A 135 -6.30 -4.00 6.77
C SER A 135 -7.74 -4.19 7.18
N VAL A 136 -8.49 -4.91 6.36
CA VAL A 136 -9.86 -5.33 6.67
C VAL A 136 -9.93 -6.54 7.61
N ASN A 137 -8.79 -7.18 7.86
CA ASN A 137 -8.70 -8.38 8.70
C ASN A 137 -8.24 -8.07 10.14
N SER A 138 -7.96 -6.81 10.47
CA SER A 138 -7.66 -6.34 11.84
C SER A 138 -8.90 -5.73 12.48
N ASP A 139 -9.08 -5.95 13.78
CA ASP A 139 -10.23 -5.46 14.54
C ASP A 139 -10.29 -3.92 14.58
N GLU A 140 -9.15 -3.25 14.72
CA GLU A 140 -9.05 -1.78 14.65
C GLU A 140 -8.90 -1.28 13.20
N GLY A 141 -8.65 -2.19 12.26
CA GLY A 141 -8.38 -1.90 10.86
C GLY A 141 -7.01 -1.25 10.59
N VAL A 142 -6.21 -1.02 11.63
CA VAL A 142 -4.83 -0.54 11.56
C VAL A 142 -3.89 -1.70 11.93
N ILE A 143 -2.87 -1.94 11.10
CA ILE A 143 -1.81 -2.94 11.35
C ILE A 143 -0.53 -2.24 11.77
N PHE A 144 -0.24 -1.09 11.16
CA PHE A 144 0.96 -0.33 11.44
C PHE A 144 0.72 1.16 11.20
N GLU A 145 1.31 1.99 12.04
CA GLU A 145 1.49 3.42 11.82
C GLU A 145 2.79 3.89 12.47
N GLY A 146 3.64 4.57 11.70
CA GLY A 146 4.87 5.13 12.24
C GLY A 146 5.89 5.48 11.16
N THR A 147 7.09 5.83 11.60
CA THR A 147 8.20 6.27 10.73
C THR A 147 9.25 5.18 10.48
N GLY A 148 9.11 4.05 11.16
CA GLY A 148 10.01 2.90 11.07
C GLY A 148 9.84 2.08 9.78
N VAL A 149 10.44 0.89 9.77
CA VAL A 149 10.35 -0.08 8.67
C VAL A 149 9.04 -0.85 8.74
N VAL A 150 8.41 -1.05 7.58
CA VAL A 150 7.25 -1.92 7.41
C VAL A 150 7.58 -3.02 6.44
N VAL A 151 7.27 -4.27 6.81
CA VAL A 151 7.42 -5.45 5.97
C VAL A 151 6.03 -6.05 5.73
N LEU A 152 5.61 -6.11 4.47
CA LEU A 152 4.38 -6.76 4.04
C LEU A 152 4.76 -8.06 3.33
N ASN A 153 4.29 -9.19 3.84
CA ASN A 153 4.43 -10.50 3.21
C ASN A 153 3.12 -10.89 2.51
N ASP A 154 3.08 -12.10 1.95
CA ASP A 154 1.91 -12.57 1.19
C ASP A 154 0.59 -12.49 1.98
N SER A 155 0.56 -12.78 3.29
CA SER A 155 -0.69 -12.69 4.07
C SER A 155 -1.20 -11.25 4.27
N LEU A 156 -0.33 -10.24 4.13
CA LEU A 156 -0.70 -8.82 4.18
C LEU A 156 -0.90 -8.22 2.80
N ILE A 157 -0.34 -8.83 1.75
CA ILE A 157 -0.55 -8.41 0.35
C ILE A 157 -1.90 -8.95 -0.14
N PHE A 158 -2.17 -10.23 0.11
CA PHE A 158 -3.44 -10.84 -0.20
C PHE A 158 -4.35 -10.64 1.00
N SER A 159 -5.34 -9.76 0.87
CA SER A 159 -6.45 -9.78 1.81
C SER A 159 -7.15 -11.12 1.67
N ASP A 160 -6.89 -12.06 2.58
CA ASP A 160 -7.74 -13.23 2.74
C ASP A 160 -9.14 -12.66 2.96
N LYS A 161 -10.01 -12.77 1.96
CA LYS A 161 -11.41 -12.44 2.12
C LYS A 161 -11.89 -13.33 3.25
N LYS A 162 -12.11 -12.80 4.46
CA LYS A 162 -13.04 -13.42 5.39
C LYS A 162 -14.32 -13.64 4.58
N LYS A 163 -14.61 -14.89 4.23
CA LYS A 163 -15.91 -15.27 3.66
C LYS A 163 -16.93 -14.63 4.58
N GLY A 164 -17.77 -13.75 4.03
CA GLY A 164 -18.74 -13.02 4.83
C GLY A 164 -19.51 -13.99 5.69
N THR A 165 -19.51 -13.74 7.00
CA THR A 165 -20.48 -14.30 7.94
C THR A 165 -21.85 -13.72 7.60
N PHE A 166 -22.45 -14.24 6.53
CA PHE A 166 -23.89 -14.39 6.44
C PHE A 166 -24.13 -15.89 6.44
N GLU A 167 -24.03 -16.48 7.64
CA GLU A 167 -24.76 -17.72 7.88
C GLU A 167 -26.24 -17.40 7.64
N ASN A 168 -26.86 -18.22 6.79
CA ASN A 168 -28.27 -18.11 6.46
C ASN A 168 -29.10 -18.14 7.74
N HIS A 169 -29.55 -16.96 8.18
CA HIS A 169 -30.66 -16.90 9.11
C HIS A 169 -31.93 -17.36 8.39
N ASP A 170 -32.36 -18.55 8.79
CA ASP A 170 -33.76 -18.97 8.90
C ASP A 170 -34.58 -18.99 7.60
N LYS A 171 -34.53 -20.13 6.91
CA LYS A 171 -35.76 -20.69 6.33
C LYS A 171 -36.41 -21.58 7.39
N PRO A 172 -37.59 -21.24 7.94
CA PRO A 172 -38.38 -22.23 8.64
C PRO A 172 -38.88 -23.24 7.60
N THR A 173 -38.50 -24.49 7.79
CA THR A 173 -39.22 -25.64 7.21
C THR A 173 -40.65 -25.64 7.76
N GLY A 174 -41.63 -25.49 6.87
CA GLY A 174 -43.05 -25.63 7.12
C GLY A 174 -43.81 -25.70 5.80
#